data_AF-A0ABD5VZJ8-F1
#
_entry.id   AF-A0ABD5VZJ8-F1
#
_cell.length_a   1.000
_cell.length_b   1.000
_cell.length_c   1.000
_cell.angle_alpha   90.00
_cell.angle_beta   90.00
_cell.angle_gamma   90.00
#
_symmetry.space_group_name_H-M   'P 1'
#
loop_
_entity.id
_entity.type
_entity.pdbx_description
1 polymer ?
#
loop_
_entity_poly.entity_id
_entity_poly.type
_entity_poly.pdbx_seq_one_letter_code
_entity_poly.pdbx_strand_id
1 'polypeptide(L)'
;MPEETVHKSRRTRGRKAIATYLRRIANRLGRGESVPADSEQTITVDPPEAPEMEVEVEREDGDLSLEVELEWEEGEDDVDTDAAASKATFERYEDSAEQWRWRLLHDNGNIIADGSEGYASKQKATQGLESVVENAPGARVVDLSKDEEDDEEGGTDATFELYEDDAGEWRWRLVHDNGNIISDGGQGYSSKQKAKQGLQSVKLNAPGAPVEDAES
;
A
#
# COMPACT_ATOMS: atom_id res chain seq x y z
N MET A 1 -21.33 29.38 4.03
CA MET A 1 -20.16 29.59 3.14
C MET A 1 -20.57 29.10 1.75
N PRO A 2 -19.96 29.55 0.64
CA PRO A 2 -20.07 28.82 -0.62
C PRO A 2 -19.48 27.41 -0.46
N GLU A 3 -20.00 26.45 -1.22
CA GLU A 3 -19.47 25.08 -1.29
C GLU A 3 -18.02 25.12 -1.80
N GLU A 4 -17.12 24.46 -1.08
CA GLU A 4 -15.71 24.31 -1.45
C GLU A 4 -15.38 22.81 -1.55
N THR A 5 -14.82 22.39 -2.68
CA THR A 5 -14.37 21.00 -2.87
C THR A 5 -12.87 20.92 -2.59
N VAL A 6 -12.48 20.25 -1.50
CA VAL A 6 -11.06 20.09 -1.12
C VAL A 6 -10.35 19.07 -2.02
N HIS A 7 -11.00 17.94 -2.33
CA HIS A 7 -10.45 16.91 -3.23
C HIS A 7 -11.55 16.31 -4.11
N LYS A 8 -11.21 16.00 -5.36
CA LYS A 8 -12.09 15.26 -6.28
C LYS A 8 -11.26 14.36 -7.19
N SER A 9 -11.55 13.07 -7.18
CA SER A 9 -11.00 12.13 -8.15
C SER A 9 -12.09 11.22 -8.71
N ARG A 10 -11.97 10.88 -10.00
CA ARG A 10 -12.84 9.91 -10.68
C ARG A 10 -11.98 9.05 -11.57
N ARG A 11 -11.90 7.75 -11.27
CA ARG A 11 -11.12 6.77 -12.03
C ARG A 11 -11.86 5.44 -12.06
N THR A 12 -11.83 4.76 -13.20
CA THR A 12 -12.32 3.38 -13.30
C THR A 12 -11.36 2.44 -12.59
N ARG A 13 -11.87 1.62 -11.67
CA ARG A 13 -11.09 0.62 -10.92
C ARG A 13 -11.78 -0.74 -10.97
N GLY A 14 -10.99 -1.81 -10.94
CA GLY A 14 -11.53 -3.15 -10.76
C GLY A 14 -12.09 -3.35 -9.33
N ARG A 15 -13.03 -4.30 -9.16
CA ARG A 15 -13.66 -4.58 -7.85
C ARG A 15 -12.65 -4.89 -6.74
N LYS A 16 -11.59 -5.64 -7.08
CA LYS A 16 -10.45 -5.97 -6.21
C LYS A 16 -9.77 -4.71 -5.64
N ALA A 17 -9.41 -3.77 -6.51
CA ALA A 17 -8.79 -2.50 -6.14
C ALA A 17 -9.72 -1.61 -5.30
N ILE A 18 -11.02 -1.56 -5.64
CA ILE A 18 -12.04 -0.86 -4.83
C ILE A 18 -12.12 -1.46 -3.43
N ALA A 19 -12.24 -2.78 -3.31
CA ALA A 19 -12.32 -3.47 -2.03
C ALA A 19 -11.06 -3.23 -1.17
N THR A 20 -9.87 -3.20 -1.78
CA THR A 20 -8.61 -2.88 -1.09
C THR A 20 -8.62 -1.46 -0.53
N TYR A 21 -9.09 -0.48 -1.31
CA TYR A 21 -9.21 0.90 -0.86
C TYR A 21 -10.24 1.03 0.28
N LEU A 22 -11.42 0.44 0.13
CA LEU A 22 -12.46 0.48 1.18
C LEU A 22 -12.03 -0.24 2.47
N ARG A 23 -11.30 -1.36 2.39
CA ARG A 23 -10.72 -2.01 3.57
C ARG A 23 -9.72 -1.11 4.29
N ARG A 24 -8.91 -0.34 3.55
CA ARG A 24 -7.98 0.64 4.14
C ARG A 24 -8.76 1.69 4.92
N ILE A 25 -9.80 2.26 4.30
CA ILE A 25 -10.70 3.23 4.94
C ILE A 25 -11.31 2.63 6.21
N ALA A 26 -11.95 1.46 6.10
CA ALA A 26 -12.62 0.79 7.22
C ALA A 26 -11.66 0.47 8.39
N ASN A 27 -10.44 0.02 8.09
CA ASN A 27 -9.43 -0.28 9.12
C ASN A 27 -8.96 0.97 9.86
N ARG A 28 -8.78 2.10 9.15
CA ARG A 28 -8.36 3.37 9.76
C ARG A 28 -9.48 3.99 10.59
N LEU A 29 -10.70 4.03 10.03
CA LEU A 29 -11.91 4.42 10.77
C LEU A 29 -12.06 3.61 12.06
N GLY A 30 -11.94 2.29 11.99
CA GLY A 30 -12.06 1.41 13.17
C GLY A 30 -10.98 1.61 14.24
N ARG A 31 -9.88 2.31 13.91
CA ARG A 31 -8.79 2.65 14.84
C ARG A 31 -8.81 4.12 15.27
N GLY A 32 -9.71 4.95 14.73
CA GLY A 32 -9.67 6.40 14.91
C GLY A 32 -8.41 7.05 14.30
N GLU A 33 -7.92 6.49 13.19
CA GLU A 33 -6.80 7.04 12.42
C GLU A 33 -7.32 7.85 11.22
N SER A 34 -6.59 8.88 10.80
CA SER A 34 -6.91 9.70 9.62
C SER A 34 -7.11 8.84 8.38
N VAL A 35 -8.19 9.06 7.66
CA VAL A 35 -8.63 8.27 6.52
C VAL A 35 -8.11 8.91 5.23
N PRO A 36 -7.47 8.16 4.31
CA PRO A 36 -7.02 8.73 3.06
C PRO A 36 -8.19 9.07 2.13
N ALA A 37 -8.14 10.26 1.53
CA ALA A 37 -9.07 10.71 0.48
C ALA A 37 -8.56 10.36 -0.94
N ASP A 38 -7.28 10.00 -1.08
CA ASP A 38 -6.64 9.55 -2.31
C ASP A 38 -5.84 8.25 -2.09
N SER A 39 -5.33 7.64 -3.17
CA SER A 39 -4.61 6.35 -3.07
C SER A 39 -3.17 6.50 -2.62
N GLU A 40 -2.60 7.65 -2.96
CA GLU A 40 -1.29 8.18 -2.63
C GLU A 40 -1.19 8.56 -1.14
N GLN A 41 -2.31 8.75 -0.43
CA GLN A 41 -2.37 9.15 0.98
C GLN A 41 -1.80 10.55 1.23
N THR A 42 -1.80 11.41 0.21
CA THR A 42 -1.36 12.81 0.34
C THR A 42 -2.43 13.70 0.94
N ILE A 43 -3.69 13.26 0.86
CA ILE A 43 -4.82 13.96 1.47
C ILE A 43 -5.48 13.00 2.44
N THR A 44 -5.59 13.41 3.70
CA THR A 44 -6.30 12.65 4.73
C THR A 44 -7.36 13.51 5.39
N VAL A 45 -8.40 12.84 5.87
CA VAL A 45 -9.48 13.44 6.66
C VAL A 45 -9.54 12.76 8.02
N ASP A 46 -9.95 13.47 9.06
CA ASP A 46 -10.10 12.98 10.42
C ASP A 46 -11.58 12.95 10.85
N PRO A 47 -12.34 11.90 10.50
CA PRO A 47 -13.73 11.79 10.92
C PRO A 47 -13.84 11.69 12.45
N PRO A 48 -14.87 12.30 13.08
CA PRO A 48 -15.10 12.19 14.52
C PRO A 48 -15.47 10.75 14.92
N GLU A 49 -15.63 10.48 16.22
CA GLU A 49 -16.03 9.15 16.71
C GLU A 49 -17.40 8.68 16.17
N ALA A 50 -18.26 9.62 15.76
CA ALA A 50 -19.60 9.34 15.27
C ALA A 50 -20.05 10.34 14.18
N PRO A 51 -19.55 10.23 12.93
CA PRO A 51 -20.06 10.99 11.81
C PRO A 51 -21.45 10.46 11.38
N GLU A 52 -22.23 11.29 10.71
CA GLU A 52 -23.43 10.83 10.01
C GLU A 52 -22.99 10.04 8.76
N MET A 53 -23.66 8.92 8.46
CA MET A 53 -23.35 8.09 7.31
C MET A 53 -24.58 7.96 6.43
N GLU A 54 -24.44 8.33 5.16
CA GLU A 54 -25.45 8.14 4.13
C GLU A 54 -24.99 7.10 3.11
N VAL A 55 -25.94 6.28 2.64
CA VAL A 55 -25.72 5.33 1.57
C VAL A 55 -26.84 5.51 0.55
N GLU A 56 -26.48 6.02 -0.62
CA GLU A 56 -27.42 6.28 -1.70
C GLU A 56 -27.17 5.35 -2.90
N VAL A 57 -28.25 4.95 -3.58
CA VAL A 57 -28.19 4.17 -4.82
C VAL A 57 -29.08 4.85 -5.84
N GLU A 58 -28.47 5.47 -6.86
CA GLU A 58 -29.19 6.22 -7.87
C GLU A 58 -29.20 5.51 -9.22
N ARG A 59 -30.23 5.83 -10.03
CA ARG A 59 -30.30 5.43 -11.44
C ARG A 59 -30.59 6.66 -12.29
N GLU A 60 -29.63 7.06 -13.10
CA GLU A 60 -29.73 8.22 -13.98
C GLU A 60 -29.11 7.88 -15.35
N ASP A 61 -29.79 8.24 -16.43
CA ASP A 61 -29.31 8.09 -17.83
C ASP A 61 -28.74 6.70 -18.22
N GLY A 62 -29.19 5.64 -17.55
CA GLY A 62 -28.73 4.26 -17.79
C GLY A 62 -27.54 3.84 -16.93
N ASP A 63 -27.01 4.74 -16.12
CA ASP A 63 -26.00 4.48 -15.10
C ASP A 63 -26.66 4.07 -13.77
N LEU A 64 -25.89 3.34 -12.95
CA LEU A 64 -26.22 2.95 -11.59
C LEU A 64 -25.05 3.39 -10.70
N SER A 65 -25.29 4.30 -9.77
CA SER A 65 -24.32 4.72 -8.77
C SER A 65 -24.63 4.09 -7.41
N LEU A 66 -23.57 3.85 -6.62
CA LEU A 66 -23.65 3.59 -5.18
C LEU A 66 -22.73 4.61 -4.55
N GLU A 67 -23.29 5.47 -3.72
CA GLU A 67 -22.56 6.51 -3.00
C GLU A 67 -22.55 6.16 -1.52
N VAL A 68 -21.39 6.33 -0.90
CA VAL A 68 -21.19 6.14 0.53
C VAL A 68 -20.55 7.41 1.03
N GLU A 69 -21.31 8.16 1.81
CA GLU A 69 -20.92 9.46 2.31
C GLU A 69 -20.85 9.44 3.84
N LEU A 70 -19.85 10.16 4.36
CA LEU A 70 -19.74 10.46 5.77
C LEU A 70 -19.78 11.99 5.90
N GLU A 71 -20.69 12.49 6.72
CA GLU A 71 -20.89 13.92 6.94
C GLU A 71 -20.70 14.25 8.43
N TRP A 72 -20.03 15.36 8.72
CA TRP A 72 -19.85 15.88 10.06
C TRP A 72 -19.59 17.40 10.02
N GLU A 73 -19.72 18.05 11.18
CA GLU A 73 -19.31 19.45 11.32
C GLU A 73 -17.79 19.55 11.31
N GLU A 74 -17.24 20.33 10.36
CA GLU A 74 -15.79 20.52 10.20
C GLU A 74 -15.14 21.10 11.48
N GLY A 75 -14.19 20.34 12.03
CA GLY A 75 -13.28 20.73 13.10
C GLY A 75 -12.02 21.45 12.59
N GLU A 76 -11.26 22.01 13.53
CA GLU A 76 -9.93 22.56 13.23
C GLU A 76 -8.97 21.38 12.95
N ASP A 77 -8.27 21.42 11.81
CA ASP A 77 -7.35 20.39 11.32
C ASP A 77 -7.98 19.06 10.86
N ASP A 78 -9.29 19.03 10.57
CA ASP A 78 -9.98 17.82 10.07
C ASP A 78 -9.51 17.34 8.68
N VAL A 79 -8.81 18.20 7.93
CA VAL A 79 -8.28 17.88 6.60
C VAL A 79 -6.81 18.26 6.52
N ASP A 80 -5.98 17.27 6.25
CA ASP A 80 -4.56 17.46 5.94
C ASP A 80 -4.35 17.26 4.44
N THR A 81 -3.98 18.32 3.73
CA THR A 81 -3.70 18.31 2.28
C THR A 81 -2.24 18.01 1.93
N ASP A 82 -1.38 17.93 2.94
CA ASP A 82 0.06 17.72 2.81
C ASP A 82 0.52 16.57 3.74
N ALA A 83 -0.39 15.63 4.00
CA ALA A 83 -0.13 14.49 4.86
C ALA A 83 1.13 13.77 4.35
N ALA A 84 2.03 13.43 5.27
CA ALA A 84 3.19 12.62 4.95
C ALA A 84 2.71 11.26 4.42
N ALA A 85 2.61 11.18 3.10
CA ALA A 85 2.03 10.07 2.34
C ALA A 85 2.70 8.72 2.67
N SER A 86 3.93 8.77 3.17
CA SER A 86 4.74 7.65 3.60
C SER A 86 5.84 8.13 4.55
N LYS A 87 6.27 7.24 5.46
CA LYS A 87 7.50 7.39 6.25
C LYS A 87 8.69 6.68 5.59
N ALA A 88 8.59 6.49 4.29
CA ALA A 88 9.57 5.77 3.49
C ALA A 88 9.65 6.33 2.08
N THR A 89 10.83 6.20 1.49
CA THR A 89 11.16 6.67 0.13
C THR A 89 11.64 5.51 -0.71
N PHE A 90 11.12 5.38 -1.92
CA PHE A 90 11.72 4.52 -2.93
C PHE A 90 12.98 5.18 -3.46
N GLU A 91 14.13 4.54 -3.29
CA GLU A 91 15.39 4.97 -3.89
C GLU A 91 15.77 4.01 -5.01
N ARG A 92 16.01 4.54 -6.21
CA ARG A 92 16.52 3.80 -7.36
C ARG A 92 18.02 4.05 -7.49
N TYR A 93 18.77 2.99 -7.76
CA TYR A 93 20.22 3.07 -7.90
C TYR A 93 20.74 2.04 -8.91
N GLU A 94 21.92 2.29 -9.46
CA GLU A 94 22.65 1.33 -10.28
C GLU A 94 23.68 0.62 -9.39
N ASP A 95 23.71 -0.71 -9.46
CA ASP A 95 24.65 -1.51 -8.68
C ASP A 95 26.02 -1.65 -9.39
N SER A 96 26.96 -2.35 -8.75
CA SER A 96 28.29 -2.59 -9.31
C SER A 96 28.29 -3.46 -10.58
N ALA A 97 27.17 -4.11 -10.90
CA ALA A 97 26.99 -4.92 -12.11
C ALA A 97 26.25 -4.16 -13.21
N GLU A 98 26.12 -2.83 -13.10
CA GLU A 98 25.40 -1.97 -14.06
C GLU A 98 23.92 -2.37 -14.20
N GLN A 99 23.35 -2.94 -13.13
CA GLN A 99 21.93 -3.27 -13.05
C GLN A 99 21.21 -2.25 -12.17
N TRP A 100 20.07 -1.78 -12.66
CA TRP A 100 19.18 -0.91 -11.90
C TRP A 100 18.48 -1.71 -10.81
N ARG A 101 18.47 -1.19 -9.60
CA ARG A 101 17.73 -1.71 -8.46
C ARG A 101 16.91 -0.59 -7.83
N TRP A 102 16.00 -0.99 -6.96
CA TRP A 102 15.28 -0.07 -6.09
C TRP A 102 15.19 -0.66 -4.69
N ARG A 103 15.08 0.21 -3.70
CA ARG A 103 14.81 -0.14 -2.31
C ARG A 103 13.81 0.86 -1.72
N LEU A 104 12.94 0.40 -0.83
CA LEU A 104 12.05 1.23 -0.03
C LEU A 104 12.69 1.44 1.35
N LEU A 105 13.17 2.66 1.59
CA LEU A 105 13.88 3.06 2.80
C LEU A 105 12.91 3.75 3.74
N HIS A 106 12.69 3.21 4.93
CA HIS A 106 12.00 3.94 5.98
C HIS A 106 12.90 5.05 6.55
N ASP A 107 12.33 6.17 7.00
CA ASP A 107 13.01 7.30 7.64
C ASP A 107 13.92 6.91 8.83
N ASN A 108 13.71 5.74 9.42
CA ASN A 108 14.56 5.22 10.49
C ASN A 108 15.85 4.55 9.96
N GLY A 109 16.08 4.59 8.65
CA GLY A 109 17.23 4.02 7.95
C GLY A 109 17.08 2.55 7.54
N ASN A 110 15.98 1.89 7.90
CA ASN A 110 15.79 0.48 7.53
C ASN A 110 15.26 0.34 6.11
N ILE A 111 15.82 -0.61 5.36
CA ILE A 111 15.19 -1.11 4.13
C ILE A 111 14.01 -1.96 4.55
N ILE A 112 12.81 -1.57 4.12
CA ILE A 112 11.57 -2.31 4.41
C ILE A 112 11.08 -3.11 3.22
N ALA A 113 11.58 -2.85 2.01
CA ALA A 113 11.39 -3.69 0.82
C ALA A 113 12.52 -3.41 -0.19
N ASP A 114 12.86 -4.36 -1.03
CA ASP A 114 13.71 -4.15 -2.20
C ASP A 114 13.21 -4.92 -3.42
N GLY A 115 13.78 -4.55 -4.57
CA GLY A 115 13.62 -5.30 -5.80
C GLY A 115 14.50 -6.54 -5.76
N SER A 116 13.86 -7.71 -5.78
CA SER A 116 14.52 -9.03 -5.70
C SER A 116 15.48 -9.34 -6.85
N GLU A 117 15.49 -8.51 -7.90
CA GLU A 117 16.30 -8.71 -9.10
C GLU A 117 16.91 -7.39 -9.61
N GLY A 118 18.04 -7.51 -10.32
CA GLY A 118 18.64 -6.40 -11.07
C GLY A 118 17.95 -6.19 -12.41
N TYR A 119 17.50 -4.98 -12.68
CA TYR A 119 16.82 -4.58 -13.91
C TYR A 119 17.80 -4.02 -14.94
N ALA A 120 17.54 -4.31 -16.22
CA ALA A 120 18.38 -3.81 -17.31
C ALA A 120 18.22 -2.29 -17.58
N SER A 121 17.28 -1.61 -16.93
CA SER A 121 17.10 -0.16 -17.07
C SER A 121 16.33 0.44 -15.90
N LYS A 122 16.54 1.74 -15.66
CA LYS A 122 15.80 2.55 -14.69
C LYS A 122 14.28 2.48 -14.89
N GLN A 123 13.82 2.47 -16.15
CA GLN A 123 12.41 2.36 -16.47
C GLN A 123 11.84 1.02 -15.99
N LYS A 124 12.56 -0.08 -16.18
CA LYS A 124 12.15 -1.40 -15.69
C LYS A 124 12.14 -1.49 -14.17
N ALA A 125 13.13 -0.87 -13.51
CA ALA A 125 13.11 -0.75 -12.04
C ALA A 125 11.90 0.06 -11.55
N THR A 126 11.52 1.12 -12.27
CA THR A 126 10.32 1.92 -11.97
C THR A 126 9.03 1.12 -12.15
N GLN A 127 8.95 0.27 -13.19
CA GLN A 127 7.81 -0.65 -13.34
C GLN A 127 7.76 -1.69 -12.20
N GLY A 128 8.93 -2.14 -11.72
CA GLY A 128 9.04 -3.02 -10.57
C GLY A 128 8.44 -2.42 -9.30
N LEU A 129 8.87 -1.20 -8.93
CA LEU A 129 8.33 -0.52 -7.75
C LEU A 129 6.84 -0.14 -7.91
N GLU A 130 6.38 0.26 -9.11
CA GLU A 130 4.96 0.52 -9.39
C GLU A 130 4.10 -0.73 -9.15
N SER A 131 4.62 -1.91 -9.50
CA SER A 131 3.95 -3.17 -9.22
C SER A 131 3.75 -3.40 -7.72
N VAL A 132 4.72 -3.00 -6.88
CA VAL A 132 4.61 -3.08 -5.42
C VAL A 132 3.58 -2.08 -4.88
N VAL A 133 3.61 -0.84 -5.38
CA VAL A 133 2.62 0.20 -5.05
C VAL A 133 1.19 -0.27 -5.30
N GLU A 134 0.96 -0.92 -6.43
CA GLU A 134 -0.35 -1.44 -6.82
C GLU A 134 -0.77 -2.65 -5.98
N ASN A 135 0.13 -3.61 -5.77
CA ASN A 135 -0.24 -4.93 -5.28
C ASN A 135 -0.08 -5.10 -3.77
N ALA A 136 0.92 -4.49 -3.15
CA ALA A 136 1.23 -4.71 -1.74
C ALA A 136 0.04 -4.39 -0.82
N PRO A 137 -0.67 -3.25 -0.93
CA PRO A 137 -1.66 -2.86 0.07
C PRO A 137 -2.82 -3.84 0.25
N GLY A 138 -3.18 -4.56 -0.81
CA GLY A 138 -4.26 -5.55 -0.79
C GLY A 138 -3.80 -7.01 -0.91
N ALA A 139 -2.49 -7.26 -0.98
CA ALA A 139 -1.96 -8.62 -1.10
C ALA A 139 -2.27 -9.44 0.16
N ARG A 140 -2.76 -10.67 -0.04
CA ARG A 140 -2.94 -11.63 1.06
C ARG A 140 -1.59 -12.03 1.64
N VAL A 141 -1.57 -12.49 2.89
CA VAL A 141 -0.37 -13.02 3.52
C VAL A 141 -0.54 -14.52 3.70
N VAL A 142 0.31 -15.31 3.05
CA VAL A 142 0.36 -16.77 3.17
C VAL A 142 1.59 -17.15 3.97
N ASP A 143 1.37 -18.00 4.95
CA ASP A 143 2.39 -18.47 5.89
C ASP A 143 2.88 -19.87 5.50
N LEU A 144 3.96 -19.94 4.73
CA LEU A 144 4.47 -21.19 4.16
C LEU A 144 5.02 -22.18 5.22
N SER A 145 5.14 -21.74 6.48
CA SER A 145 5.48 -22.62 7.60
C SER A 145 4.29 -23.41 8.15
N LYS A 146 3.07 -23.05 7.74
CA LYS A 146 1.84 -23.71 8.16
C LYS A 146 1.27 -24.50 6.98
N ASP A 147 0.87 -25.73 7.26
CA ASP A 147 -0.02 -26.51 6.38
C ASP A 147 -1.48 -26.04 6.53
N GLU A 148 -1.72 -24.73 6.42
CA GLU A 148 -3.06 -24.13 6.51
C GLU A 148 -3.26 -23.20 5.30
N GLU A 149 -4.35 -23.41 4.57
CA GLU A 149 -4.83 -22.43 3.59
C GLU A 149 -5.47 -21.28 4.38
N ASP A 150 -4.76 -20.16 4.54
CA ASP A 150 -5.35 -18.96 5.13
C ASP A 150 -6.50 -18.48 4.22
N ASP A 151 -7.73 -18.53 4.73
CA ASP A 151 -8.99 -18.11 4.07
C ASP A 151 -9.13 -16.57 3.88
N GLU A 152 -8.01 -15.82 3.91
CA GLU A 152 -8.04 -14.38 3.63
C GLU A 152 -8.16 -14.14 2.11
N GLU A 153 -9.35 -13.70 1.69
CA GLU A 153 -9.64 -13.31 0.31
C GLU A 153 -8.79 -12.07 -0.07
N GLY A 154 -7.66 -12.33 -0.75
CA GLY A 154 -6.72 -11.31 -1.21
C GLY A 154 -7.31 -10.40 -2.29
N GLY A 155 -7.07 -9.10 -2.14
CA GLY A 155 -7.67 -8.06 -2.98
C GLY A 155 -6.84 -7.62 -4.18
N THR A 156 -5.77 -8.35 -4.53
CA THR A 156 -4.86 -8.01 -5.65
C THR A 156 -4.47 -9.27 -6.41
N ASP A 157 -3.57 -9.14 -7.39
CA ASP A 157 -3.01 -10.25 -8.16
C ASP A 157 -1.61 -10.63 -7.62
N ALA A 158 -1.37 -10.38 -6.32
CA ALA A 158 -0.15 -10.78 -5.64
C ALA A 158 -0.38 -11.25 -4.20
N THR A 159 0.57 -12.04 -3.71
CA THR A 159 0.56 -12.68 -2.38
C THR A 159 1.89 -12.43 -1.68
N PHE A 160 1.83 -11.97 -0.43
CA PHE A 160 2.97 -12.03 0.47
C PHE A 160 3.15 -13.47 0.95
N GLU A 161 4.27 -14.08 0.63
CA GLU A 161 4.66 -15.40 1.15
C GLU A 161 5.67 -15.19 2.28
N LEU A 162 5.29 -15.64 3.48
CA LEU A 162 6.12 -15.61 4.68
C LEU A 162 6.75 -16.99 4.87
N TYR A 163 8.07 -17.06 4.97
CA TYR A 163 8.82 -18.32 5.05
C TYR A 163 10.04 -18.19 5.97
N GLU A 164 10.58 -19.33 6.41
CA GLU A 164 11.87 -19.42 7.09
C GLU A 164 12.90 -19.91 6.08
N ASP A 165 14.06 -19.27 6.01
CA ASP A 165 15.14 -19.66 5.10
C ASP A 165 16.04 -20.75 5.70
N ASP A 166 17.02 -21.21 4.92
CA ASP A 166 17.95 -22.26 5.37
C ASP A 166 18.82 -21.85 6.57
N ALA A 167 18.92 -20.55 6.87
CA ALA A 167 19.65 -20.01 8.01
C ALA A 167 18.78 -19.89 9.28
N GLY A 168 17.49 -20.24 9.21
CA GLY A 168 16.53 -20.08 10.30
C GLY A 168 16.02 -18.64 10.46
N GLU A 169 16.24 -17.79 9.46
CA GLU A 169 15.74 -16.42 9.43
C GLU A 169 14.38 -16.36 8.75
N TRP A 170 13.46 -15.61 9.35
CA TRP A 170 12.16 -15.35 8.74
C TRP A 170 12.29 -14.32 7.64
N ARG A 171 11.70 -14.60 6.48
CA ARG A 171 11.68 -13.72 5.32
C ARG A 171 10.27 -13.64 4.76
N TRP A 172 10.03 -12.61 3.96
CA TRP A 172 8.84 -12.52 3.15
C TRP A 172 9.23 -12.16 1.72
N ARG A 173 8.41 -12.57 0.77
CA ARG A 173 8.46 -12.13 -0.63
C ARG A 173 7.06 -11.81 -1.13
N LEU A 174 6.92 -10.83 -2.00
CA LEU A 174 5.68 -10.51 -2.69
C LEU A 174 5.72 -11.18 -4.06
N VAL A 175 4.83 -12.14 -4.28
CA VAL A 175 4.77 -12.96 -5.50
C VAL A 175 3.51 -12.60 -6.26
N HIS A 176 3.66 -12.18 -7.51
CA HIS A 176 2.52 -11.96 -8.41
C HIS A 176 1.93 -13.32 -8.82
N ASP A 177 0.64 -13.36 -9.15
CA ASP A 177 -0.08 -14.56 -9.61
C ASP A 177 0.53 -15.23 -10.86
N ASN A 178 1.42 -14.54 -11.58
CA ASN A 178 2.17 -15.09 -12.72
C ASN A 178 3.43 -15.86 -12.29
N GLY A 179 3.72 -15.92 -10.98
CA GLY A 179 4.86 -16.60 -10.37
C GLY A 179 6.09 -15.72 -10.17
N ASN A 180 6.11 -14.48 -10.66
CA ASN A 180 7.25 -13.59 -10.51
C ASN A 180 7.30 -13.00 -9.09
N ILE A 181 8.50 -12.97 -8.51
CA ILE A 181 8.76 -12.20 -7.29
C ILE A 181 8.93 -10.74 -7.71
N ILE A 182 8.07 -9.86 -7.18
CA ILE A 182 8.10 -8.43 -7.49
C ILE A 182 8.81 -7.62 -6.41
N SER A 183 8.92 -8.16 -5.20
CA SER A 183 9.66 -7.55 -4.09
C SER A 183 9.97 -8.58 -3.01
N ASP A 184 11.01 -8.35 -2.23
CA ASP A 184 11.23 -9.05 -0.97
C ASP A 184 11.69 -8.09 0.14
N GLY A 185 11.86 -8.65 1.34
CA GLY A 185 12.20 -7.86 2.53
C GLY A 185 13.64 -7.38 2.59
N GLY A 186 14.53 -7.84 1.68
CA GLY A 186 15.95 -7.51 1.63
C GLY A 186 16.78 -7.98 2.84
N GLN A 187 16.15 -8.55 3.86
CA GLN A 187 16.77 -8.96 5.11
C GLN A 187 16.09 -10.18 5.75
N GLY A 188 16.87 -10.93 6.52
CA GLY A 188 16.39 -11.96 7.43
C GLY A 188 15.91 -11.36 8.76
N TYR A 189 14.73 -11.77 9.21
CA TYR A 189 14.16 -11.37 10.49
C TYR A 189 14.35 -12.47 11.53
N SER A 190 14.74 -12.07 12.74
CA SER A 190 14.90 -12.98 13.89
C SER A 190 13.61 -13.67 14.37
N SER A 191 12.44 -13.26 13.85
CA SER A 191 11.17 -13.90 14.17
C SER A 191 10.12 -13.63 13.11
N LYS A 192 9.17 -14.55 13.02
CA LYS A 192 7.96 -14.46 12.21
C LYS A 192 7.18 -13.17 12.41
N GLN A 193 7.00 -12.76 13.65
CA GLN A 193 6.26 -11.54 13.99
C GLN A 193 6.95 -10.30 13.40
N LYS A 194 8.28 -10.24 13.46
CA LYS A 194 9.05 -9.14 12.86
C LYS A 194 8.96 -9.13 11.34
N ALA A 195 8.99 -10.28 10.69
CA ALA A 195 8.76 -10.37 9.24
C ALA A 195 7.33 -9.92 8.85
N LYS A 196 6.31 -10.30 9.64
CA LYS A 196 4.93 -9.78 9.50
C LYS A 196 4.86 -8.26 9.71
N GLN A 197 5.62 -7.69 10.63
CA GLN A 197 5.70 -6.23 10.79
C GLN A 197 6.36 -5.57 9.58
N GLY A 198 7.42 -6.19 9.03
CA GLY A 198 8.09 -5.74 7.81
C GLY A 198 7.13 -5.62 6.64
N LEU A 199 6.40 -6.69 6.29
CA LEU A 199 5.45 -6.64 5.18
C LEU A 199 4.30 -5.66 5.43
N GLN A 200 3.83 -5.50 6.67
CA GLN A 200 2.80 -4.49 7.00
C GLN A 200 3.32 -3.07 6.82
N SER A 201 4.60 -2.83 7.11
CA SER A 201 5.26 -1.55 6.83
C SER A 201 5.25 -1.26 5.32
N VAL A 202 5.47 -2.25 4.47
CA VAL A 202 5.38 -2.09 3.01
C VAL A 202 3.95 -1.73 2.58
N LYS A 203 2.95 -2.45 3.08
CA LYS A 203 1.52 -2.18 2.77
C LYS A 203 1.11 -0.74 3.08
N LEU A 204 1.65 -0.19 4.17
CA LEU A 204 1.33 1.16 4.64
C LEU A 204 2.08 2.24 3.85
N ASN A 205 3.38 2.05 3.62
CA ASN A 205 4.26 3.10 3.13
C ASN A 205 4.41 3.12 1.61
N ALA A 206 4.39 1.96 0.92
CA ALA A 206 4.60 1.92 -0.52
C ALA A 206 3.67 2.86 -1.33
N PRO A 207 2.34 2.96 -1.05
CA PRO A 207 1.44 3.76 -1.87
C PRO A 207 1.73 5.25 -1.96
N GLY A 208 2.35 5.82 -0.91
CA GLY A 208 2.65 7.24 -0.81
C GLY A 208 4.14 7.55 -0.78
N ALA A 209 4.99 6.55 -1.00
CA ALA A 209 6.43 6.73 -0.95
C ALA A 209 6.90 7.54 -2.17
N PRO A 210 7.62 8.66 -1.98
CA PRO A 210 8.24 9.37 -3.09
C PRO A 210 9.31 8.48 -3.74
N VAL A 211 9.59 8.75 -5.02
CA VAL A 211 10.62 8.03 -5.78
C VAL A 211 11.79 8.95 -6.07
N GLU A 212 12.96 8.60 -5.55
CA GLU A 212 14.21 9.32 -5.68
C GLU A 212 15.27 8.46 -6.37
N ASP A 213 16.31 9.11 -6.90
CA ASP A 213 17.49 8.44 -7.41
C ASP A 213 18.64 8.65 -6.43
N ALA A 214 19.41 7.60 -6.14
CA ALA A 214 20.57 7.72 -5.28
C ALA A 214 21.56 8.74 -5.87
N GLU A 215 21.97 9.72 -5.06
CA GLU A 215 23.03 10.65 -5.46
C GLU A 215 24.35 9.89 -5.62
N SER A 216 25.02 10.11 -6.76
CA SER A 216 26.30 9.47 -7.13
C SER A 216 27.51 10.08 -6.44
#